data_AF-A0A4R4YGS1-F1
#
_entry.id   AF-A0A4R4YGS1-F1
#
_cell.length_a   1.000
_cell.length_b   1.000
_cell.length_c   1.000
_cell.angle_alpha   90.00
_cell.angle_beta   90.00
_cell.angle_gamma   90.00
#
_symmetry.space_group_name_H-M   'P 1'
#
loop_
_entity.id
_entity.type
_entity.pdbx_description
1 polymer ?
#
loop_
_entity_poly.entity_id
_entity_poly.type
_entity_poly.pdbx_seq_one_letter_code
_entity_poly.pdbx_strand_id
1 'polypeptide(L)'
;MVRRPASPAAFNGTVLTEWQNVTAGYDLDALWHTDLITRAGYAWVGVSAQRVGVDQLRGWSPARYGGLDVTGGGRFTADQLSYDVFSQAAKAIRRPGQRSLLGRLRADTVLAIGASQSAGRLTVYYDAVLPQIESVFDGYGQIVGSAPTRAGAEPVFQVLSETDVRSPARPADTDRFRRWEVAGSAHSGWFGYDYRRPLLTRDLGTAPTYRCDRPPYSRVPLHHVLAAAYDHLTRWAERGVAPPTAPPLEFASDGSKARDELGLARGGIRLSQVAAPTALNTGDNSGESFCRLFGTHVPFGEATLDRLYPSHGRHVSAVARADARNVKAGYLLPADARQNLLDAARR
;
A
#
# COMPACT_ATOMS: atom_id res chain seq x y z
N MET A 1 -0.12 -17.22 -0.39
CA MET A 1 1.21 -17.26 -1.06
C MET A 1 2.27 -16.76 -0.09
N VAL A 2 3.49 -17.31 -0.10
CA VAL A 2 4.61 -16.84 0.74
C VAL A 2 5.75 -16.37 -0.15
N ARG A 3 6.25 -15.15 0.09
CA ARG A 3 7.42 -14.56 -0.58
C ARG A 3 8.38 -14.08 0.50
N ARG A 4 9.66 -14.46 0.41
CA ARG A 4 10.65 -14.19 1.46
C ARG A 4 12.05 -14.04 0.86
N PRO A 5 12.99 -13.39 1.56
CA PRO A 5 14.38 -13.31 1.12
C PRO A 5 14.94 -14.71 0.88
N ALA A 6 15.74 -14.85 -0.20
CA ALA A 6 16.35 -16.13 -0.55
C ALA A 6 17.40 -16.56 0.49
N SER A 7 18.19 -15.61 0.99
CA SER A 7 19.14 -15.82 2.09
C SER A 7 18.47 -15.58 3.44
N PRO A 8 18.54 -16.53 4.39
CA PRO A 8 18.05 -16.31 5.75
C PRO A 8 18.70 -15.12 6.46
N ALA A 9 19.97 -14.80 6.16
CA ALA A 9 20.67 -13.66 6.74
C ALA A 9 20.13 -12.30 6.28
N ALA A 10 19.35 -12.28 5.20
CA ALA A 10 18.69 -11.06 4.70
C ALA A 10 17.29 -10.87 5.29
N PHE A 11 16.77 -11.84 6.07
CA PHE A 11 15.46 -11.70 6.70
C PHE A 11 15.56 -10.84 7.97
N ASN A 12 14.71 -9.82 8.07
CA ASN A 12 14.74 -8.84 9.15
C ASN A 12 13.92 -9.23 10.39
N GLY A 13 13.31 -10.42 10.40
CA GLY A 13 12.45 -10.90 11.49
C GLY A 13 10.96 -10.56 11.31
N THR A 14 10.61 -9.69 10.37
CA THR A 14 9.23 -9.18 10.22
C THR A 14 8.50 -9.77 9.03
N VAL A 15 7.26 -10.20 9.27
CA VAL A 15 6.34 -10.72 8.25
C VAL A 15 5.19 -9.74 8.01
N LEU A 16 5.03 -9.31 6.77
CA LEU A 16 3.87 -8.57 6.28
C LEU A 16 2.78 -9.55 5.85
N THR A 17 1.71 -9.65 6.63
CA THR A 17 0.59 -10.56 6.35
C THR A 17 -0.53 -9.78 5.65
N GLU A 18 -0.61 -9.91 4.34
CA GLU A 18 -1.57 -9.20 3.52
C GLU A 18 -2.90 -9.96 3.44
N TRP A 19 -3.98 -9.32 3.85
CA TRP A 19 -5.32 -9.76 3.48
C TRP A 19 -5.53 -9.46 1.99
N GLN A 20 -5.56 -10.52 1.18
CA GLN A 20 -5.68 -10.39 -0.28
C GLN A 20 -6.99 -9.69 -0.66
N ASN A 21 -6.86 -8.64 -1.46
CA ASN A 21 -8.02 -7.88 -1.92
C ASN A 21 -8.69 -8.62 -3.09
N VAL A 22 -10.01 -8.81 -3.03
CA VAL A 22 -10.79 -9.54 -4.04
C VAL A 22 -11.73 -8.67 -4.88
N THR A 23 -11.59 -7.34 -4.83
CA THR A 23 -12.49 -6.39 -5.52
C THR A 23 -12.51 -6.57 -7.04
N ALA A 24 -11.43 -7.09 -7.62
CA ALA A 24 -11.37 -7.40 -9.05
C ALA A 24 -11.96 -8.77 -9.43
N GLY A 25 -12.53 -9.51 -8.47
CA GLY A 25 -13.08 -10.85 -8.67
C GLY A 25 -12.06 -11.99 -8.48
N TYR A 26 -10.85 -11.67 -8.02
CA TYR A 26 -9.75 -12.60 -7.75
C TYR A 26 -8.79 -11.95 -6.74
N ASP A 27 -7.91 -12.75 -6.13
CA ASP A 27 -6.90 -12.23 -5.19
C ASP A 27 -5.89 -11.29 -5.88
N LEU A 28 -5.76 -10.08 -5.32
CA LEU A 28 -4.81 -9.08 -5.77
C LEU A 28 -3.60 -9.02 -4.85
N ASP A 29 -2.42 -9.09 -5.48
CA ASP A 29 -1.16 -8.62 -4.92
C ASP A 29 -1.19 -7.07 -4.87
N ALA A 30 -1.96 -6.51 -3.94
CA ALA A 30 -2.19 -5.07 -3.88
C ALA A 30 -1.05 -4.32 -3.17
N LEU A 31 -0.42 -4.95 -2.17
CA LEU A 31 0.66 -4.36 -1.38
C LEU A 31 2.02 -5.02 -1.61
N TRP A 32 2.09 -6.03 -2.49
CA TRP A 32 3.36 -6.59 -2.87
C TRP A 32 4.15 -5.66 -3.79
N HIS A 33 5.34 -5.28 -3.34
CA HIS A 33 6.35 -4.61 -4.15
C HIS A 33 7.72 -5.24 -3.84
N THR A 34 8.30 -5.95 -4.82
CA THR A 34 9.54 -6.72 -4.62
C THR A 34 10.67 -5.87 -4.05
N ASP A 35 10.91 -4.70 -4.64
CA ASP A 35 12.02 -3.81 -4.27
C ASP A 35 11.86 -3.24 -2.86
N LEU A 36 10.63 -3.09 -2.38
CA LEU A 36 10.32 -2.63 -1.03
C LEU A 36 10.53 -3.75 -0.01
N ILE A 37 9.86 -4.87 -0.25
CA ILE A 37 9.70 -5.94 0.74
C ILE A 37 10.99 -6.74 0.87
N THR A 38 11.57 -7.17 -0.25
CA THR A 38 12.74 -8.07 -0.20
C THR A 38 14.04 -7.35 0.12
N ARG A 39 14.21 -6.11 -0.36
CA ARG A 39 15.40 -5.29 -0.07
C ARG A 39 15.52 -4.91 1.41
N ALA A 40 14.39 -4.60 2.05
CA ALA A 40 14.35 -4.29 3.47
C ALA A 40 14.35 -5.54 4.36
N GLY A 41 14.31 -6.74 3.76
CA GLY A 41 14.40 -8.01 4.45
C GLY A 41 13.09 -8.56 4.98
N TYR A 42 11.94 -7.99 4.61
CA TYR A 42 10.64 -8.50 5.01
C TYR A 42 10.33 -9.83 4.31
N ALA A 43 9.62 -10.71 5.02
CA ALA A 43 8.81 -11.73 4.37
C ALA A 43 7.38 -11.21 4.19
N TRP A 44 6.70 -11.69 3.17
CA TRP A 44 5.32 -11.36 2.85
C TRP A 44 4.49 -12.61 2.70
N VAL A 45 3.29 -12.59 3.27
CA VAL A 45 2.31 -13.68 3.19
C VAL A 45 0.97 -13.12 2.76
N GLY A 46 0.59 -13.38 1.51
CA GLY A 46 -0.76 -13.09 1.01
C GLY A 46 -1.73 -14.20 1.44
N VAL A 47 -2.80 -13.82 2.13
CA VAL A 47 -3.84 -14.71 2.64
C VAL A 47 -5.14 -14.54 1.83
N SER A 48 -5.50 -15.58 1.08
CA SER A 48 -6.78 -15.74 0.40
C SER A 48 -7.86 -16.10 1.42
N ALA A 49 -8.37 -15.10 2.15
CA ALA A 49 -9.32 -15.31 3.25
C ALA A 49 -10.79 -15.34 2.80
N GLN A 50 -11.07 -14.89 1.57
CA GLN A 50 -12.43 -14.66 1.09
C GLN A 50 -12.82 -15.63 0.00
N ARG A 51 -14.12 -15.96 -0.03
CA ARG A 51 -14.72 -16.91 -0.97
C ARG A 51 -14.48 -16.52 -2.42
N VAL A 52 -14.58 -15.25 -2.77
CA VAL A 52 -14.35 -14.77 -4.15
C VAL A 52 -12.97 -15.16 -4.67
N GLY A 53 -11.91 -14.92 -3.89
CA GLY A 53 -10.54 -15.27 -4.27
C GLY A 53 -10.34 -16.79 -4.36
N VAL A 54 -10.85 -17.52 -3.36
CA VAL A 54 -10.74 -18.99 -3.31
C VAL A 54 -11.52 -19.66 -4.45
N ASP A 55 -12.74 -19.21 -4.75
CA ASP A 55 -13.56 -19.74 -5.85
C ASP A 55 -12.88 -19.51 -7.20
N GLN A 56 -12.25 -18.34 -7.41
CA GLN A 56 -11.48 -18.09 -8.62
C GLN A 56 -10.26 -19.02 -8.73
N LEU A 57 -9.51 -19.22 -7.64
CA LEU A 57 -8.37 -20.14 -7.62
C LEU A 57 -8.80 -21.59 -7.91
N ARG A 58 -9.93 -22.03 -7.37
CA ARG A 58 -10.52 -23.35 -7.64
C ARG A 58 -10.83 -23.54 -9.11
N GLY A 59 -11.38 -22.53 -9.77
CA GLY A 59 -11.65 -22.56 -11.21
C GLY A 59 -10.37 -22.49 -12.05
N TRP A 60 -9.40 -21.66 -11.66
CA TRP A 60 -8.17 -21.42 -12.41
C TRP A 60 -7.19 -22.61 -12.37
N SER A 61 -7.06 -23.29 -11.22
CA SER A 61 -6.23 -24.49 -11.10
C SER A 61 -6.91 -25.55 -10.22
N PRO A 62 -7.90 -26.28 -10.76
CA PRO A 62 -8.70 -27.25 -10.00
C PRO A 62 -7.86 -28.36 -9.37
N ALA A 63 -6.82 -28.84 -10.07
CA ALA A 63 -5.93 -29.89 -9.57
C ALA A 63 -5.18 -29.46 -8.30
N ARG A 64 -4.85 -28.17 -8.17
CA ARG A 64 -4.10 -27.64 -7.04
C ARG A 64 -5.00 -27.10 -5.93
N TYR A 65 -6.10 -26.44 -6.29
CA TYR A 65 -6.91 -25.66 -5.37
C TYR A 65 -8.36 -26.14 -5.24
N GLY A 66 -8.82 -27.10 -6.04
CA GLY A 66 -10.24 -27.48 -6.14
C GLY A 66 -10.90 -27.91 -4.83
N GLY A 67 -10.11 -28.43 -3.89
CA GLY A 67 -10.55 -28.84 -2.55
C GLY A 67 -10.50 -27.73 -1.49
N LEU A 68 -10.08 -26.50 -1.82
CA LEU A 68 -10.13 -25.39 -0.88
C LEU A 68 -11.58 -25.00 -0.58
N ASP A 69 -11.85 -24.73 0.70
CA ASP A 69 -13.13 -24.25 1.17
C ASP A 69 -12.94 -23.27 2.33
N VAL A 70 -13.55 -22.10 2.21
CA VAL A 70 -13.59 -21.06 3.25
C VAL A 70 -15.01 -20.81 3.76
N THR A 71 -15.93 -21.72 3.46
CA THR A 71 -17.35 -21.61 3.84
C THR A 71 -17.77 -22.61 4.92
N GLY A 72 -16.88 -23.53 5.32
CA GLY A 72 -17.18 -24.57 6.31
C GLY A 72 -18.27 -25.52 5.83
N GLY A 73 -18.10 -26.05 4.61
CA GLY A 73 -19.07 -26.93 3.95
C GLY A 73 -20.35 -26.22 3.51
N GLY A 74 -20.26 -24.94 3.14
CA GLY A 74 -21.41 -24.13 2.71
C GLY A 74 -22.23 -23.51 3.84
N ARG A 75 -21.82 -23.68 5.11
CA ARG A 75 -22.54 -23.12 6.26
C ARG A 75 -22.38 -21.61 6.42
N PHE A 76 -21.24 -21.05 5.98
CA PHE A 76 -20.86 -19.65 6.15
C PHE A 76 -20.46 -19.03 4.80
N THR A 77 -21.46 -18.66 4.00
CA THR A 77 -21.26 -18.24 2.60
C THR A 77 -20.95 -16.75 2.41
N ALA A 78 -21.03 -15.96 3.50
CA ALA A 78 -20.85 -14.51 3.51
C ALA A 78 -19.49 -14.11 4.12
N ASP A 79 -18.46 -14.94 3.91
CA ASP A 79 -17.08 -14.73 4.39
C ASP A 79 -16.99 -14.56 5.93
N GLN A 80 -17.92 -15.10 6.72
CA GLN A 80 -17.84 -14.99 8.19
C GLN A 80 -16.56 -15.63 8.73
N LEU A 81 -16.11 -16.72 8.10
CA LEU A 81 -14.88 -17.42 8.47
C LEU A 81 -13.60 -16.70 8.04
N SER A 82 -13.68 -15.66 7.21
CA SER A 82 -12.48 -14.98 6.69
C SER A 82 -11.59 -14.41 7.80
N TYR A 83 -12.18 -13.89 8.88
CA TYR A 83 -11.44 -13.37 10.03
C TYR A 83 -10.71 -14.46 10.81
N ASP A 84 -11.32 -15.65 10.93
CA ASP A 84 -10.69 -16.80 11.58
C ASP A 84 -9.58 -17.37 10.70
N VAL A 85 -9.83 -17.55 9.39
CA VAL A 85 -8.80 -17.94 8.41
C VAL A 85 -7.59 -17.00 8.47
N PHE A 86 -7.82 -15.68 8.52
CA PHE A 86 -6.75 -14.69 8.63
C PHE A 86 -5.97 -14.81 9.95
N SER A 87 -6.66 -15.04 11.07
CA SER A 87 -6.02 -15.26 12.38
C SER A 87 -5.22 -16.56 12.43
N GLN A 88 -5.75 -17.63 11.85
CA GLN A 88 -5.07 -18.92 11.76
C GLN A 88 -3.82 -18.84 10.88
N ALA A 89 -3.86 -18.07 9.80
CA ALA A 89 -2.68 -17.80 8.99
C ALA A 89 -1.57 -17.12 9.82
N ALA A 90 -1.90 -16.12 10.64
CA ALA A 90 -0.94 -15.49 11.55
C ALA A 90 -0.36 -16.47 12.57
N LYS A 91 -1.22 -17.30 13.19
CA LYS A 91 -0.76 -18.37 14.10
C LYS A 91 0.16 -19.36 13.40
N ALA A 92 -0.13 -19.72 12.15
CA ALA A 92 0.71 -20.63 11.36
C ALA A 92 2.05 -20.00 10.97
N ILE A 93 2.10 -18.69 10.68
CA ILE A 93 3.33 -17.94 10.42
C ILE A 93 4.27 -17.99 11.63
N ARG A 94 3.72 -17.86 12.84
CA ARG A 94 4.50 -17.88 14.10
C ARG A 94 4.98 -19.26 14.52
N ARG A 95 4.43 -20.35 13.96
CA ARG A 95 4.78 -21.73 14.35
C ARG A 95 6.10 -22.18 13.70
N PRO A 96 7.17 -22.43 14.49
CA PRO A 96 8.39 -23.03 13.96
C PRO A 96 8.20 -24.53 13.67
N GLY A 97 9.12 -25.12 12.91
CA GLY A 97 9.21 -26.57 12.72
C GLY A 97 9.20 -27.01 11.24
N GLN A 98 9.21 -28.33 11.01
CA GLN A 98 9.33 -28.93 9.67
C GLN A 98 8.21 -28.54 8.70
N ARG A 99 7.07 -28.05 9.19
CA ARG A 99 5.93 -27.56 8.40
C ARG A 99 5.74 -26.05 8.51
N SER A 100 6.76 -25.30 8.91
CA SER A 100 6.68 -23.83 8.99
C SER A 100 6.43 -23.23 7.60
N LEU A 101 5.51 -22.27 7.52
CA LEU A 101 5.22 -21.53 6.29
C LEU A 101 6.45 -20.73 5.79
N LEU A 102 7.36 -20.37 6.70
CA LEU A 102 8.56 -19.60 6.37
C LEU A 102 9.80 -20.48 6.17
N GLY A 103 9.65 -21.80 6.18
CA GLY A 103 10.77 -22.74 6.12
C GLY A 103 11.66 -22.65 7.36
N ARG A 104 12.90 -22.22 7.19
CA ARG A 104 13.87 -22.07 8.29
C ARG A 104 13.83 -20.69 8.98
N LEU A 105 13.06 -19.74 8.45
CA LEU A 105 12.96 -18.41 9.06
C LEU A 105 12.00 -18.45 10.25
N ARG A 106 12.26 -17.62 11.25
CA ARG A 106 11.41 -17.44 12.43
C ARG A 106 10.91 -16.00 12.46
N ALA A 107 9.60 -15.80 12.44
CA ALA A 107 9.02 -14.48 12.59
C ALA A 107 9.13 -14.00 14.04
N ASP A 108 9.72 -12.83 14.23
CA ASP A 108 9.75 -12.10 15.50
C ASP A 108 8.58 -11.10 15.55
N THR A 109 8.22 -10.52 14.40
CA THR A 109 7.10 -9.59 14.24
C THR A 109 6.19 -10.04 13.10
N VAL A 110 4.88 -10.02 13.31
CA VAL A 110 3.85 -10.32 12.31
C VAL A 110 2.87 -9.16 12.25
N LEU A 111 2.89 -8.43 11.14
CA LEU A 111 2.03 -7.27 10.90
C LEU A 111 0.85 -7.67 10.00
N ALA A 112 -0.35 -7.21 10.33
CA ALA A 112 -1.50 -7.34 9.46
C ALA A 112 -1.56 -6.12 8.54
N ILE A 113 -1.67 -6.34 7.22
CA ILE A 113 -1.84 -5.25 6.25
C ILE A 113 -3.02 -5.53 5.32
N GLY A 114 -3.74 -4.47 4.96
CA GLY A 114 -4.86 -4.55 4.02
C GLY A 114 -4.89 -3.31 3.13
N ALA A 115 -5.45 -3.45 1.93
CA ALA A 115 -5.58 -2.37 0.96
C ALA A 115 -7.04 -2.23 0.52
N SER A 116 -7.57 -1.00 0.49
CA SER A 116 -8.90 -0.74 -0.08
C SER A 116 -10.00 -1.58 0.62
N GLN A 117 -10.72 -2.44 -0.10
CA GLN A 117 -11.70 -3.35 0.48
C GLN A 117 -11.12 -4.27 1.58
N SER A 118 -9.90 -4.79 1.41
CA SER A 118 -9.30 -5.63 2.46
C SER A 118 -8.82 -4.82 3.68
N ALA A 119 -8.54 -3.52 3.53
CA ALA A 119 -8.37 -2.62 4.68
C ALA A 119 -9.70 -2.41 5.44
N GLY A 120 -10.83 -2.38 4.71
CA GLY A 120 -12.17 -2.40 5.31
C GLY A 120 -12.44 -3.68 6.11
N ARG A 121 -12.06 -4.84 5.58
CA ARG A 121 -12.07 -6.10 6.35
C ARG A 121 -11.18 -6.02 7.58
N LEU A 122 -9.98 -5.48 7.45
CA LEU A 122 -9.05 -5.33 8.57
C LEU A 122 -9.57 -4.32 9.62
N THR A 123 -10.34 -3.32 9.21
CA THR A 123 -11.07 -2.41 10.12
C THR A 123 -12.05 -3.21 10.98
N VAL A 124 -12.90 -4.04 10.35
CA VAL A 124 -13.85 -4.90 11.09
C VAL A 124 -13.13 -5.89 12.00
N TYR A 125 -12.03 -6.49 11.51
CA TYR A 125 -11.19 -7.36 12.30
C TYR A 125 -10.70 -6.67 13.58
N TYR A 126 -10.13 -5.47 13.44
CA TYR A 126 -9.59 -4.70 14.54
C TYR A 126 -10.66 -4.22 15.53
N ASP A 127 -11.80 -3.73 15.02
CA ASP A 127 -12.85 -3.13 15.85
C ASP A 127 -13.70 -4.20 16.56
N ALA A 128 -14.05 -5.28 15.87
CA ALA A 128 -15.04 -6.24 16.35
C ALA A 128 -14.47 -7.61 16.70
N VAL A 129 -13.45 -8.11 15.99
CA VAL A 129 -12.94 -9.47 16.17
C VAL A 129 -11.82 -9.53 17.20
N LEU A 130 -10.84 -8.64 17.08
CA LEU A 130 -9.66 -8.60 17.93
C LEU A 130 -9.99 -8.55 19.44
N PRO A 131 -10.99 -7.78 19.92
CA PRO A 131 -11.36 -7.78 21.34
C PRO A 131 -11.87 -9.11 21.89
N GLN A 132 -12.22 -10.07 21.01
CA GLN A 132 -12.78 -11.37 21.38
C GLN A 132 -11.75 -12.51 21.34
N ILE A 133 -10.51 -12.22 20.94
CA ILE A 133 -9.45 -13.22 20.76
C ILE A 133 -8.13 -12.75 21.37
N GLU A 134 -7.23 -13.69 21.61
CA GLU A 134 -5.82 -13.35 21.83
C GLU A 134 -5.25 -12.69 20.57
N SER A 135 -4.53 -11.58 20.75
CA SER A 135 -3.88 -10.90 19.63
C SER A 135 -2.85 -11.81 18.96
N VAL A 136 -2.92 -11.90 17.63
CA VAL A 136 -2.00 -12.70 16.80
C VAL A 136 -1.09 -11.84 15.93
N PHE A 137 -1.33 -10.52 15.89
CA PHE A 137 -0.57 -9.54 15.13
C PHE A 137 0.01 -8.48 16.06
N ASP A 138 1.18 -7.96 15.72
CA ASP A 138 1.88 -6.96 16.52
C ASP A 138 1.55 -5.51 16.07
N GLY A 139 0.89 -5.35 14.93
CA GLY A 139 0.49 -4.05 14.39
C GLY A 139 -0.33 -4.15 13.11
N TYR A 140 -1.01 -3.06 12.75
CA TYR A 140 -2.03 -3.03 11.71
C TYR A 140 -1.79 -1.88 10.70
N GLY A 141 -1.53 -2.23 9.44
CA GLY A 141 -1.37 -1.29 8.33
C GLY A 141 -2.64 -1.17 7.49
N GLN A 142 -3.30 -0.01 7.54
CA GLN A 142 -4.49 0.30 6.76
C GLN A 142 -4.14 1.15 5.54
N ILE A 143 -4.02 0.50 4.38
CA ILE A 143 -3.53 1.15 3.17
C ILE A 143 -4.70 1.51 2.26
N VAL A 144 -4.75 2.76 1.79
CA VAL A 144 -5.77 3.26 0.83
C VAL A 144 -7.20 2.84 1.18
N GLY A 145 -7.53 2.83 2.48
CA GLY A 145 -8.78 2.30 3.01
C GLY A 145 -9.13 2.89 4.37
N SER A 146 -10.25 2.47 4.95
CA SER A 146 -10.74 3.03 6.22
C SER A 146 -9.82 2.72 7.40
N ALA A 147 -9.76 3.65 8.35
CA ALA A 147 -9.16 3.42 9.66
C ALA A 147 -10.18 2.72 10.57
N PRO A 148 -9.71 1.93 11.55
CA PRO A 148 -10.55 1.48 12.65
C PRO A 148 -11.10 2.65 13.46
N THR A 149 -12.26 2.44 14.08
CA THR A 149 -12.90 3.43 14.96
C THR A 149 -12.60 3.19 16.44
N ARG A 150 -12.24 1.94 16.80
CA ARG A 150 -11.87 1.58 18.17
C ARG A 150 -10.49 2.14 18.53
N ALA A 151 -10.39 2.77 19.69
CA ALA A 151 -9.10 3.05 20.32
C ALA A 151 -8.60 1.78 21.03
N GLY A 152 -7.59 1.13 20.45
CA GLY A 152 -6.96 -0.08 21.00
C GLY A 152 -5.53 0.17 21.49
N ALA A 153 -4.93 -0.84 22.13
CA ALA A 153 -3.55 -0.78 22.58
C ALA A 153 -2.54 -1.11 21.46
N GLU A 154 -3.03 -1.67 20.36
CA GLU A 154 -2.22 -2.10 19.24
C GLU A 154 -1.91 -0.93 18.30
N PRO A 155 -0.70 -0.87 17.70
CA PRO A 155 -0.35 0.20 16.78
C PRO A 155 -1.11 0.06 15.44
N VAL A 156 -1.72 1.15 15.01
CA VAL A 156 -2.44 1.27 13.75
C VAL A 156 -1.79 2.38 12.90
N PHE A 157 -1.41 2.03 11.69
CA PHE A 157 -0.87 2.97 10.73
C PHE A 157 -1.73 3.02 9.47
N GLN A 158 -2.41 4.14 9.26
CA GLN A 158 -3.16 4.42 8.04
C GLN A 158 -2.30 5.19 7.03
N VAL A 159 -2.18 4.70 5.80
CA VAL A 159 -1.54 5.45 4.71
C VAL A 159 -2.54 5.58 3.56
N LEU A 160 -2.87 6.83 3.20
CA LEU A 160 -3.83 7.16 2.17
C LEU A 160 -3.14 7.79 0.96
N SER A 161 -3.62 7.42 -0.23
CA SER A 161 -3.29 8.16 -1.44
C SER A 161 -4.09 9.46 -1.50
N GLU A 162 -3.74 10.36 -2.41
CA GLU A 162 -4.54 11.56 -2.66
C GLU A 162 -5.98 11.19 -3.10
N THR A 163 -6.17 10.09 -3.84
CA THR A 163 -7.51 9.60 -4.24
C THR A 163 -8.40 9.32 -3.03
N ASP A 164 -7.83 8.81 -1.94
CA ASP A 164 -8.58 8.27 -0.80
C ASP A 164 -8.99 9.33 0.22
N VAL A 165 -8.31 10.48 0.21
CA VAL A 165 -8.64 11.59 1.10
C VAL A 165 -9.79 12.39 0.49
N ARG A 166 -11.02 12.00 0.82
CA ARG A 166 -12.25 12.59 0.24
C ARG A 166 -12.87 13.71 1.07
N SER A 167 -12.37 13.94 2.29
CA SER A 167 -12.85 15.01 3.15
C SER A 167 -11.74 15.50 4.07
N PRO A 168 -11.83 16.74 4.59
CA PRO A 168 -10.90 17.26 5.58
C PRO A 168 -11.09 16.62 6.96
N ALA A 169 -12.23 15.98 7.22
CA ALA A 169 -12.49 15.26 8.46
C ALA A 169 -11.61 14.01 8.54
N ARG A 170 -10.87 13.89 9.64
CA ARG A 170 -9.91 12.83 9.87
C ARG A 170 -9.77 12.56 11.38
N PRO A 171 -9.54 11.30 11.79
CA PRO A 171 -9.13 11.02 13.15
C PRO A 171 -7.83 11.75 13.48
N ALA A 172 -7.69 12.20 14.72
CA ALA A 172 -6.43 12.76 15.20
C ALA A 172 -5.38 11.65 15.36
N ASP A 173 -4.13 12.00 15.08
CA ASP A 173 -2.96 11.19 15.40
C ASP A 173 -2.85 10.98 16.94
N THR A 174 -2.54 9.77 17.39
CA THR A 174 -2.42 9.41 18.82
C THR A 174 -1.11 8.68 19.11
N ASP A 175 -0.93 8.15 20.33
CA ASP A 175 0.17 7.25 20.68
C ASP A 175 -0.01 5.82 20.14
N ARG A 176 -1.17 5.52 19.51
CA ARG A 176 -1.52 4.22 18.89
C ARG A 176 -2.04 4.32 17.46
N PHE A 177 -2.33 5.51 16.97
CA PHE A 177 -2.79 5.75 15.61
C PHE A 177 -1.94 6.80 14.91
N ARG A 178 -1.46 6.48 13.70
CA ARG A 178 -0.81 7.43 12.80
C ARG A 178 -1.45 7.40 11.43
N ARG A 179 -1.62 8.58 10.83
CA ARG A 179 -2.14 8.74 9.47
C ARG A 179 -1.19 9.55 8.60
N TRP A 180 -0.87 8.99 7.44
CA TRP A 180 -0.14 9.68 6.37
C TRP A 180 -1.00 9.82 5.12
N GLU A 181 -0.88 10.97 4.45
CA GLU A 181 -1.60 11.29 3.22
C GLU A 181 -0.59 11.71 2.16
N VAL A 182 -0.58 11.06 1.00
CA VAL A 182 0.49 11.22 0.01
C VAL A 182 -0.03 12.00 -1.20
N ALA A 183 0.43 13.25 -1.34
CA ALA A 183 0.04 14.14 -2.42
C ALA A 183 0.41 13.57 -3.79
N GLY A 184 -0.45 13.82 -4.78
CA GLY A 184 -0.31 13.39 -6.17
C GLY A 184 -0.45 11.88 -6.41
N SER A 185 -0.47 11.05 -5.37
CA SER A 185 -0.58 9.59 -5.50
C SER A 185 -2.00 9.11 -5.74
N ALA A 186 -2.13 7.94 -6.37
CA ALA A 186 -3.42 7.34 -6.68
C ALA A 186 -3.68 6.05 -5.89
N HIS A 187 -4.96 5.74 -5.67
CA HIS A 187 -5.41 4.50 -5.01
C HIS A 187 -4.84 3.25 -5.69
N SER A 188 -4.78 3.26 -7.02
CA SER A 188 -4.11 2.26 -7.84
C SER A 188 -3.30 2.94 -8.95
N GLY A 189 -2.11 3.43 -8.58
CA GLY A 189 -1.19 4.11 -9.50
C GLY A 189 -0.38 3.18 -10.43
N TRP A 190 0.53 3.78 -11.20
CA TRP A 190 1.28 3.11 -12.26
C TRP A 190 2.10 1.92 -11.80
N PHE A 191 2.85 2.04 -10.72
CA PHE A 191 3.78 0.99 -10.29
C PHE A 191 3.05 -0.31 -9.94
N GLY A 192 1.88 -0.22 -9.30
CA GLY A 192 1.04 -1.39 -9.03
C GLY A 192 0.39 -1.95 -10.30
N TYR A 193 -0.01 -1.09 -11.25
CA TYR A 193 -0.51 -1.53 -12.55
C TYR A 193 0.57 -2.26 -13.36
N ASP A 194 1.75 -1.66 -13.52
CA ASP A 194 2.84 -2.19 -14.34
C ASP A 194 3.37 -3.51 -13.79
N TYR A 195 3.47 -3.64 -12.46
CA TYR A 195 3.81 -4.91 -11.81
C TYR A 195 2.79 -6.02 -12.12
N ARG A 196 1.49 -5.71 -12.00
CA ARG A 196 0.42 -6.72 -12.17
C ARG A 196 0.14 -7.02 -13.63
N ARG A 197 0.40 -6.10 -14.55
CA ARG A 197 0.13 -6.24 -15.98
C ARG A 197 0.57 -7.58 -16.57
N PRO A 198 1.83 -8.05 -16.42
CA PRO A 198 2.24 -9.37 -16.93
C PRO A 198 1.51 -10.54 -16.25
N LEU A 199 1.16 -10.43 -14.96
CA LEU A 199 0.39 -11.46 -14.24
C LEU A 199 -1.04 -11.54 -14.80
N LEU A 200 -1.66 -10.39 -15.04
CA LEU A 200 -2.99 -10.29 -15.64
C LEU A 200 -3.02 -10.85 -17.05
N THR A 201 -2.00 -10.56 -17.87
CA THR A 201 -1.88 -11.18 -19.20
C THR A 201 -1.73 -12.70 -19.11
N ARG A 202 -0.92 -13.21 -18.18
CA ARG A 202 -0.76 -14.66 -17.97
C ARG A 202 -2.07 -15.32 -17.55
N ASP A 203 -2.80 -14.70 -16.62
CA ASP A 203 -3.95 -15.33 -15.95
C ASP A 203 -5.28 -15.10 -16.67
N LEU A 204 -5.43 -13.96 -17.36
CA LEU A 204 -6.66 -13.54 -18.03
C LEU A 204 -6.53 -13.45 -19.57
N GLY A 205 -5.36 -13.77 -20.12
CA GLY A 205 -5.05 -13.66 -21.55
C GLY A 205 -4.67 -12.24 -22.00
N THR A 206 -5.25 -11.21 -21.40
CA THR A 206 -4.85 -9.81 -21.59
C THR A 206 -5.06 -8.98 -20.33
N ALA A 207 -4.26 -7.93 -20.16
CA ALA A 207 -4.47 -6.99 -19.08
C ALA A 207 -5.67 -6.08 -19.41
N PRO A 208 -6.64 -5.89 -18.50
CA PRO A 208 -7.77 -4.99 -18.73
C PRO A 208 -7.31 -3.57 -19.07
N THR A 209 -7.97 -2.97 -20.06
CA THR A 209 -7.81 -1.56 -20.44
C THR A 209 -9.09 -0.80 -20.10
N TYR A 210 -8.95 0.44 -19.64
CA TYR A 210 -10.08 1.26 -19.21
C TYR A 210 -10.13 2.55 -20.00
N ARG A 211 -11.33 3.00 -20.37
CA ARG A 211 -11.54 4.32 -20.99
C ARG A 211 -11.75 5.38 -19.91
N CYS A 212 -10.65 6.00 -19.51
CA CYS A 212 -10.66 7.10 -18.55
C CYS A 212 -10.68 8.45 -19.25
N ASP A 213 -11.30 9.45 -18.62
CA ASP A 213 -11.44 10.79 -19.19
C ASP A 213 -10.09 11.52 -19.28
N ARG A 214 -9.14 11.15 -18.42
CA ARG A 214 -7.76 11.65 -18.43
C ARG A 214 -6.78 10.48 -18.50
N PRO A 215 -5.56 10.70 -19.05
CA PRO A 215 -4.50 9.67 -19.06
C PRO A 215 -4.32 9.08 -17.65
N PRO A 216 -4.59 7.78 -17.46
CA PRO A 216 -4.68 7.19 -16.13
C PRO A 216 -3.31 6.90 -15.53
N TYR A 217 -3.33 6.55 -14.25
CA TYR A 217 -2.19 6.07 -13.47
C TYR A 217 -1.19 7.17 -13.13
N SER A 218 -1.43 7.83 -11.99
CA SER A 218 -0.42 8.69 -11.36
C SER A 218 0.94 7.98 -11.26
N ARG A 219 2.00 8.74 -11.47
CA ARG A 219 3.41 8.30 -11.37
C ARG A 219 4.04 8.63 -10.02
N VAL A 220 3.29 9.12 -9.03
CA VAL A 220 3.82 9.27 -7.66
C VAL A 220 3.97 7.88 -7.04
N PRO A 221 5.18 7.48 -6.60
CA PRO A 221 5.44 6.14 -6.08
C PRO A 221 4.95 6.00 -4.63
N LEU A 222 3.64 5.76 -4.45
CA LEU A 222 3.04 5.54 -3.12
C LEU A 222 3.81 4.47 -2.31
N HIS A 223 4.28 3.42 -2.99
CA HIS A 223 5.06 2.35 -2.37
C HIS A 223 6.32 2.83 -1.65
N HIS A 224 6.97 3.92 -2.09
CA HIS A 224 8.11 4.48 -1.34
C HIS A 224 7.71 4.93 0.08
N VAL A 225 6.51 5.52 0.23
CA VAL A 225 5.98 5.92 1.54
C VAL A 225 5.51 4.70 2.34
N LEU A 226 4.96 3.68 1.67
CA LEU A 226 4.62 2.40 2.31
C LEU A 226 5.85 1.71 2.89
N ALA A 227 7.00 1.79 2.20
CA ALA A 227 8.26 1.22 2.66
C ALA A 227 8.66 1.81 4.01
N ALA A 228 8.67 3.14 4.08
CA ALA A 228 8.94 3.88 5.30
C ALA A 228 7.88 3.59 6.38
N ALA A 229 6.61 3.49 6.01
CA ALA A 229 5.53 3.21 6.94
C ALA A 229 5.65 1.83 7.58
N TYR A 230 6.02 0.78 6.84
CA TYR A 230 6.25 -0.55 7.39
C TYR A 230 7.49 -0.60 8.29
N ASP A 231 8.56 0.12 7.95
CA ASP A 231 9.72 0.28 8.82
C ASP A 231 9.36 0.94 10.15
N HIS A 232 8.53 1.98 10.12
CA HIS A 232 8.03 2.61 11.35
C HIS A 232 7.05 1.72 12.11
N LEU A 233 6.12 1.04 11.44
CA LEU A 233 5.16 0.13 12.08
C LEU A 233 5.88 -1.03 12.78
N THR A 234 6.94 -1.56 12.16
CA THR A 234 7.81 -2.58 12.75
C THR A 234 8.47 -2.06 14.02
N ARG A 235 9.12 -0.88 13.97
CA ARG A 235 9.73 -0.26 15.17
C ARG A 235 8.69 0.07 16.24
N TRP A 236 7.49 0.45 15.85
CA TRP A 236 6.41 0.76 16.78
C TRP A 236 5.95 -0.50 17.52
N ALA A 237 5.76 -1.59 16.79
CA ALA A 237 5.40 -2.90 17.34
C ALA A 237 6.50 -3.48 18.26
N GLU A 238 7.76 -3.40 17.84
CA GLU A 238 8.89 -3.98 18.58
C GLU A 238 9.32 -3.15 19.80
N ARG A 239 9.31 -1.82 19.66
CA ARG A 239 10.03 -0.90 20.56
C ARG A 239 9.17 0.25 21.07
N GLY A 240 7.89 0.31 20.69
CA GLY A 240 7.01 1.42 21.09
C GLY A 240 7.39 2.77 20.47
N VAL A 241 8.27 2.79 19.45
CA VAL A 241 8.70 4.04 18.79
C VAL A 241 7.65 4.46 17.76
N ALA A 242 6.84 5.45 18.12
CA ALA A 242 5.78 5.94 17.25
C ALA A 242 6.34 6.55 15.94
N PRO A 243 5.67 6.32 14.79
CA PRO A 243 5.99 7.01 13.54
C PRO A 243 5.86 8.54 13.68
N PRO A 244 6.58 9.34 12.88
CA PRO A 244 6.38 10.78 12.85
C PRO A 244 4.99 11.13 12.29
N THR A 245 4.40 12.22 12.80
CA THR A 245 3.18 12.82 12.24
C THR A 245 3.46 13.42 10.87
N ALA A 246 2.49 13.46 9.97
CA ALA A 246 2.63 14.11 8.65
C ALA A 246 1.64 15.25 8.44
N PRO A 247 2.00 16.29 7.65
CA PRO A 247 1.04 17.34 7.30
C PRO A 247 -0.11 16.73 6.49
N PRO A 248 -1.37 17.09 6.80
CA PRO A 248 -2.52 16.65 6.03
C PRO A 248 -2.54 17.25 4.62
N LEU A 249 -3.27 16.62 3.70
CA LEU A 249 -3.72 17.29 2.47
C LEU A 249 -4.68 18.43 2.82
N GLU A 250 -4.51 19.53 2.10
CA GLU A 250 -5.28 20.75 2.24
C GLU A 250 -6.55 20.70 1.39
N PHE A 251 -7.58 21.39 1.88
CA PHE A 251 -8.87 21.52 1.21
C PHE A 251 -9.19 23.00 1.00
N ALA A 252 -9.79 23.32 -0.15
CA ALA A 252 -10.34 24.63 -0.42
C ALA A 252 -11.68 24.81 0.31
N SER A 253 -12.20 26.05 0.32
CA SER A 253 -13.45 26.39 1.01
C SER A 253 -14.68 25.68 0.45
N ASP A 254 -14.62 25.25 -0.81
CA ASP A 254 -15.68 24.48 -1.49
C ASP A 254 -15.62 22.97 -1.19
N GLY A 255 -14.68 22.53 -0.35
CA GLY A 255 -14.48 21.12 -0.01
C GLY A 255 -13.72 20.31 -1.04
N SER A 256 -13.24 20.93 -2.13
CA SER A 256 -12.30 20.29 -3.06
C SER A 256 -10.88 20.27 -2.48
N LYS A 257 -10.01 19.40 -3.00
CA LYS A 257 -8.59 19.37 -2.59
C LYS A 257 -7.90 20.63 -3.10
N ALA A 258 -7.24 21.36 -2.21
CA ALA A 258 -6.53 22.58 -2.58
C ALA A 258 -5.36 22.25 -3.52
N ARG A 259 -5.22 23.01 -4.61
CA ARG A 259 -4.17 22.82 -5.61
C ARG A 259 -3.23 24.03 -5.68
N ASP A 260 -1.98 23.81 -6.07
CA ASP A 260 -1.07 24.87 -6.47
C ASP A 260 -1.30 25.29 -7.95
N GLU A 261 -0.53 26.28 -8.42
CA GLU A 261 -0.65 26.82 -9.78
C GLU A 261 -0.37 25.79 -10.89
N LEU A 262 0.27 24.66 -10.55
CA LEU A 262 0.54 23.55 -11.46
C LEU A 262 -0.54 22.46 -11.38
N GLY A 263 -1.57 22.64 -10.55
CA GLY A 263 -2.64 21.67 -10.35
C GLY A 263 -2.29 20.53 -9.39
N LEU A 264 -1.17 20.61 -8.66
CA LEU A 264 -0.74 19.58 -7.71
C LEU A 264 -1.33 19.85 -6.32
N ALA A 265 -1.66 18.80 -5.55
CA ALA A 265 -2.27 19.01 -4.23
C ALA A 265 -1.32 19.70 -3.24
N ARG A 266 -1.85 20.65 -2.48
CA ARG A 266 -1.18 21.27 -1.33
C ARG A 266 -1.29 20.39 -0.09
N GLY A 267 -0.37 20.57 0.85
CA GLY A 267 -0.21 19.71 2.01
C GLY A 267 0.25 18.29 1.65
N GLY A 268 0.05 17.36 2.59
CA GLY A 268 0.44 15.96 2.44
C GLY A 268 1.95 15.73 2.40
N ILE A 269 2.33 14.46 2.35
CA ILE A 269 3.69 14.04 2.01
C ILE A 269 3.87 14.29 0.50
N ARG A 270 4.75 15.25 0.16
CA ARG A 270 5.11 15.58 -1.23
C ARG A 270 6.45 14.95 -1.57
N LEU A 271 6.42 13.80 -2.25
CA LEU A 271 7.62 13.18 -2.84
C LEU A 271 8.21 14.06 -3.95
N SER A 272 9.43 13.76 -4.41
CA SER A 272 10.09 14.52 -5.48
C SER A 272 9.24 14.64 -6.76
N GLN A 273 8.37 13.67 -7.07
CA GLN A 273 7.43 13.74 -8.20
C GLN A 273 6.37 14.86 -8.09
N VAL A 274 6.18 15.43 -6.89
CA VAL A 274 5.23 16.53 -6.62
C VAL A 274 5.96 17.80 -6.14
N ALA A 275 7.10 17.65 -5.46
CA ALA A 275 7.92 18.76 -4.97
C ALA A 275 8.93 19.29 -6.01
N ALA A 276 9.29 18.48 -7.01
CA ALA A 276 10.09 18.83 -8.17
C ALA A 276 9.43 18.25 -9.44
N PRO A 277 8.19 18.70 -9.77
CA PRO A 277 7.37 18.04 -10.78
C PRO A 277 7.87 18.29 -12.20
N THR A 278 7.75 17.28 -13.05
CA THR A 278 7.89 17.35 -14.52
C THR A 278 6.58 17.03 -15.24
N ALA A 279 5.53 16.73 -14.47
CA ALA A 279 4.21 16.36 -14.93
C ALA A 279 3.18 16.70 -13.86
N LEU A 280 1.95 16.92 -14.29
CA LEU A 280 0.79 16.87 -13.41
C LEU A 280 0.62 15.43 -12.95
N ASN A 281 0.65 15.21 -11.63
CA ASN A 281 0.22 13.97 -11.00
C ASN A 281 -0.84 14.29 -9.95
N THR A 282 -2.02 13.70 -10.09
CA THR A 282 -3.09 13.79 -9.09
C THR A 282 -3.68 12.41 -8.83
N GLY A 283 -4.37 12.27 -7.70
CA GLY A 283 -5.20 11.12 -7.37
C GLY A 283 -6.59 11.17 -8.00
N ASP A 284 -6.92 12.19 -8.79
CA ASP A 284 -8.26 12.39 -9.35
C ASP A 284 -8.31 11.97 -10.83
N ASN A 285 -9.35 11.22 -11.20
CA ASN A 285 -9.72 10.89 -12.57
C ASN A 285 -11.19 10.43 -12.61
N SER A 286 -11.76 10.26 -13.80
CA SER A 286 -13.15 9.85 -14.01
C SER A 286 -13.27 8.96 -15.26
N GLY A 287 -14.46 8.45 -15.51
CA GLY A 287 -14.75 7.53 -16.61
C GLY A 287 -15.13 6.13 -16.12
N GLU A 288 -14.87 5.14 -16.94
CA GLU A 288 -15.33 3.75 -16.75
C GLU A 288 -14.80 3.09 -15.47
N SER A 289 -15.68 2.39 -14.74
CA SER A 289 -15.32 1.41 -13.72
C SER A 289 -14.31 1.93 -12.67
N PHE A 290 -13.05 1.51 -12.76
CA PHE A 290 -11.98 1.84 -11.82
C PHE A 290 -11.20 3.11 -12.16
N CYS A 291 -11.56 3.85 -13.23
CA CYS A 291 -10.85 5.07 -13.61
C CYS A 291 -10.68 6.07 -12.46
N ARG A 292 -11.72 6.24 -11.63
CA ARG A 292 -11.67 7.07 -10.41
C ARG A 292 -10.60 6.70 -9.39
N LEU A 293 -9.98 5.52 -9.52
CA LEU A 293 -8.93 5.02 -8.62
C LEU A 293 -7.51 5.20 -9.18
N PHE A 294 -7.38 5.54 -10.46
CA PHE A 294 -6.08 5.55 -11.13
C PHE A 294 -5.35 6.89 -11.05
N GLY A 295 -6.06 7.96 -10.68
CA GLY A 295 -5.52 9.31 -10.80
C GLY A 295 -5.09 9.62 -12.23
N THR A 296 -4.25 10.65 -12.41
CA THR A 296 -3.78 11.06 -13.74
C THR A 296 -2.30 11.37 -13.76
N HIS A 297 -1.71 11.23 -14.95
CA HIS A 297 -0.36 11.66 -15.26
C HIS A 297 -0.34 12.40 -16.60
N VAL A 298 0.03 13.69 -16.59
CA VAL A 298 0.15 14.50 -17.81
C VAL A 298 1.49 15.23 -17.80
N PRO A 299 2.45 14.85 -18.67
CA PRO A 299 3.74 15.55 -18.78
C PRO A 299 3.55 17.05 -19.02
N PHE A 300 4.39 17.87 -18.39
CA PHE A 300 4.43 19.29 -18.71
C PHE A 300 5.14 19.50 -20.04
N GLY A 301 4.70 20.53 -20.79
CA GLY A 301 5.39 20.96 -22.01
C GLY A 301 6.73 21.65 -21.71
N GLU A 302 7.59 21.73 -22.72
CA GLU A 302 8.95 22.27 -22.62
C GLU A 302 8.99 23.67 -22.01
N ALA A 303 8.14 24.60 -22.45
CA ALA A 303 8.10 25.96 -21.89
C ALA A 303 7.83 26.01 -20.37
N THR A 304 7.04 25.07 -19.83
CA THR A 304 6.83 24.96 -18.39
C THR A 304 8.06 24.34 -17.71
N LEU A 305 8.66 23.32 -18.31
CA LEU A 305 9.87 22.68 -17.80
C LEU A 305 11.06 23.64 -17.77
N ASP A 306 11.29 24.44 -18.81
CA ASP A 306 12.37 25.43 -18.89
C ASP A 306 12.21 26.53 -17.85
N ARG A 307 10.96 26.95 -17.59
CA ARG A 307 10.64 27.92 -16.54
C ARG A 307 10.91 27.35 -15.14
N LEU A 308 10.57 26.08 -14.91
CA LEU A 308 10.79 25.41 -13.62
C LEU A 308 12.26 25.04 -13.40
N TYR A 309 12.94 24.59 -14.45
CA TYR A 309 14.30 24.06 -14.43
C TYR A 309 15.06 24.54 -15.67
N PRO A 310 15.79 25.67 -15.57
CA PRO A 310 16.61 26.18 -16.68
C PRO A 310 17.74 25.24 -17.15
N SER A 311 17.98 24.13 -16.44
CA SER A 311 18.85 23.04 -16.89
C SER A 311 18.47 21.74 -16.20
N HIS A 312 18.87 20.62 -16.82
CA HIS A 312 18.73 19.28 -16.24
C HIS A 312 19.30 19.18 -14.82
N GLY A 313 20.50 19.74 -14.60
CA GLY A 313 21.13 19.76 -13.27
C GLY A 313 20.30 20.49 -12.21
N ARG A 314 19.49 21.49 -12.58
CA ARG A 314 18.55 22.15 -11.66
C ARG A 314 17.40 21.24 -11.27
N HIS A 315 16.86 20.46 -12.20
CA HIS A 315 15.84 19.46 -11.92
C HIS A 315 16.36 18.37 -10.98
N VAL A 316 17.51 17.75 -11.31
CA VAL A 316 18.16 16.72 -10.49
C VAL A 316 18.45 17.23 -9.08
N SER A 317 18.95 18.47 -8.96
CA SER A 317 19.20 19.08 -7.65
C SER A 317 17.90 19.34 -6.86
N ALA A 318 16.79 19.67 -7.53
CA ALA A 318 15.49 19.84 -6.90
C ALA A 318 14.94 18.52 -6.36
N VAL A 319 15.09 17.42 -7.13
CA VAL A 319 14.75 16.06 -6.70
C VAL A 319 15.57 15.67 -5.46
N ALA A 320 16.89 15.82 -5.50
CA ALA A 320 17.76 15.51 -4.38
C ALA A 320 17.38 16.26 -3.10
N ARG A 321 17.08 17.57 -3.21
CA ARG A 321 16.63 18.39 -2.06
C ARG A 321 15.28 17.93 -1.51
N ALA A 322 14.32 17.60 -2.38
CA ALA A 322 13.01 17.12 -1.97
C ALA A 322 13.11 15.79 -1.22
N ASP A 323 13.88 14.85 -1.76
CA ASP A 323 14.01 13.53 -1.16
C ASP A 323 14.86 13.54 0.10
N ALA A 324 15.89 14.38 0.20
CA ALA A 324 16.62 14.58 1.45
C ALA A 324 15.70 15.09 2.58
N ARG A 325 14.74 15.97 2.28
CA ARG A 325 13.74 16.41 3.26
C ARG A 325 12.81 15.27 3.68
N ASN A 326 12.32 14.47 2.73
CA ASN A 326 11.45 13.33 3.04
C ASN A 326 12.18 12.24 3.83
N VAL A 327 13.46 11.98 3.54
CA VAL A 327 14.30 11.06 4.34
C VAL A 327 14.47 11.58 5.75
N LYS A 328 14.83 12.87 5.91
CA LYS A 328 14.98 13.49 7.24
C LYS A 328 13.67 13.47 8.05
N ALA A 329 12.53 13.67 7.38
CA ALA A 329 11.22 13.62 8.01
C ALA A 329 10.72 12.17 8.26
N GLY A 330 11.42 11.17 7.74
CA GLY A 330 11.07 9.75 7.91
C GLY A 330 10.00 9.23 6.97
N TYR A 331 9.63 9.98 5.92
CA TYR A 331 8.60 9.59 4.93
C TYR A 331 9.14 8.79 3.74
N LEU A 332 10.46 8.71 3.61
CA LEU A 332 11.15 8.07 2.49
C LEU A 332 12.40 7.35 3.01
N LEU A 333 12.68 6.16 2.50
CA LEU A 333 13.92 5.46 2.84
C LEU A 333 15.09 5.97 1.98
N PRO A 334 16.33 5.97 2.49
CA PRO A 334 17.50 6.42 1.71
C PRO A 334 17.69 5.68 0.38
N ALA A 335 17.35 4.39 0.32
CA ALA A 335 17.43 3.60 -0.92
C ALA A 335 16.43 4.09 -1.98
N ASP A 336 15.21 4.45 -1.58
CA ASP A 336 14.19 4.98 -2.49
C ASP A 336 14.54 6.40 -2.95
N ALA A 337 15.11 7.22 -2.07
CA ALA A 337 15.66 8.53 -2.44
C ALA A 337 16.80 8.40 -3.47
N ARG A 338 17.68 7.41 -3.32
CA ARG A 338 18.72 7.11 -4.30
C ARG A 338 18.11 6.68 -5.64
N GLN A 339 17.07 5.85 -5.63
CA GLN A 339 16.40 5.42 -6.86
C GLN A 339 15.77 6.61 -7.60
N ASN A 340 15.03 7.47 -6.89
CA ASN A 340 14.48 8.70 -7.44
C ASN A 340 15.55 9.59 -8.09
N LEU A 341 16.72 9.73 -7.44
CA LEU A 341 17.84 10.49 -7.98
C LEU A 341 18.39 9.89 -9.28
N LEU A 342 18.54 8.57 -9.34
CA LEU A 342 18.98 7.87 -10.55
C LEU A 342 17.98 8.02 -11.69
N ASP A 343 16.68 7.95 -11.40
CA ASP A 343 15.63 8.12 -12.39
C ASP A 343 15.57 9.55 -12.93
N ALA A 344 15.80 10.55 -12.07
CA ALA A 344 15.89 11.95 -12.47
C ALA A 344 17.14 12.23 -13.32
N ALA A 345 18.27 11.58 -13.03
CA ALA A 345 19.53 11.78 -13.76
C ALA A 345 19.52 11.17 -15.18
N ARG A 346 18.64 10.18 -15.44
CA ARG A 346 18.55 9.47 -16.73
C ARG A 346 17.62 10.14 -17.76
N ARG A 347 16.75 11.03 -17.31
CA ARG A 347 15.73 11.72 -18.12
C ARG A 347 16.20 13.11 -18.47
#